data_AF-A0A9D4BDA3-F1
#
_entry.id   AF-A0A9D4BDA3-F1
#
_cell.length_a   1.000
_cell.length_b   1.000
_cell.length_c   1.000
_cell.angle_alpha   90.00
_cell.angle_beta   90.00
_cell.angle_gamma   90.00
#
_symmetry.space_group_name_H-M   'P 1'
#
loop_
_entity.id
_entity.type
_entity.pdbx_description
1 polymer ?
#
loop_
_entity_poly.entity_id
_entity_poly.type
_entity_poly.pdbx_seq_one_letter_code
_entity_poly.pdbx_strand_id
1 'polypeptide(L)' 'MNKFSDLFLCMGPFHLTRVLLRCQGKLLRGSGLDDALMECGVFGPGVIETVLNGSHYVRALTGMLMVEDLIHKLE' A
#
# COMPACT_ATOMS: atom_id res chain seq x y z
N MET A 1 25.13 24.11 12.84
CA MET A 1 23.79 24.63 12.51
C MET A 1 23.17 23.74 11.45
N ASN A 2 22.08 23.04 11.79
CA ASN A 2 21.35 22.20 10.84
C ASN A 2 20.55 23.12 9.93
N LYS A 3 20.92 23.20 8.65
CA LYS A 3 20.42 24.21 7.68
C LYS A 3 18.95 24.04 7.29
N PHE A 4 18.25 23.10 7.94
CA PHE A 4 16.91 22.63 7.58
C PHE A 4 16.05 22.33 8.82
N SER A 5 16.34 22.92 9.97
CA SER A 5 15.54 22.76 11.20
C SER A 5 14.05 23.07 10.99
N ASP A 6 13.74 23.92 10.01
CA ASP A 6 12.41 24.46 9.74
C ASP A 6 11.88 24.05 8.35
N LEU A 7 12.52 23.06 7.70
CA LEU A 7 12.07 22.57 6.40
C LEU A 7 10.94 21.54 6.60
N PHE A 8 9.70 21.99 6.44
CA PHE A 8 8.54 21.09 6.34
C PHE A 8 8.31 20.71 4.87
N LEU A 9 8.46 19.42 4.56
CA LEU A 9 8.08 18.88 3.26
C LEU A 9 6.56 18.83 3.16
N CYS A 10 5.96 19.86 2.56
CA CYS A 10 4.55 19.85 2.18
C CYS A 10 4.33 18.87 1.01
N MET A 11 4.14 17.60 1.36
CA MET A 11 3.75 16.57 0.41
C MET A 11 2.27 16.75 0.06
N GLY A 12 1.97 17.03 -1.20
CA GLY A 12 0.58 17.06 -1.67
C GLY A 12 -0.12 15.71 -1.44
N PRO A 13 -1.47 15.68 -1.42
CA PRO A 13 -2.25 14.50 -1.05
C PRO A 13 -1.84 13.23 -1.81
N PHE A 14 -1.57 13.33 -3.11
CA PHE A 14 -1.08 12.22 -3.93
C PHE A 14 0.21 11.57 -3.39
N HIS A 15 1.19 12.39 -3.01
CA HIS A 15 2.47 11.90 -2.49
C HIS A 15 2.29 11.28 -1.11
N LEU A 16 1.44 11.87 -0.27
CA LEU A 16 1.12 11.32 1.04
C LEU A 16 0.43 9.96 0.91
N THR A 17 -0.57 9.83 0.03
CA THR A 17 -1.22 8.55 -0.26
C THR A 17 -0.20 7.51 -0.72
N ARG A 18 0.73 7.87 -1.61
CA ARG A 18 1.78 6.95 -2.06
C ARG A 18 2.68 6.47 -0.92
N VAL A 19 3.04 7.34 0.02
CA VAL A 19 3.81 6.95 1.21
C VAL A 19 2.99 5.99 2.08
N LEU A 20 1.71 6.28 2.30
CA LEU A 20 0.82 5.42 3.07
C LEU A 20 0.68 4.02 2.43
N LEU A 21 0.43 3.94 1.12
CA LEU A 21 0.35 2.67 0.39
C LEU A 21 1.65 1.85 0.54
N ARG A 22 2.81 2.51 0.49
CA ARG A 22 4.11 1.85 0.71
C ARG A 22 4.27 1.34 2.13
N CYS A 23 3.81 2.09 3.12
CA CYS A 23 3.84 1.68 4.53
C CYS A 23 2.90 0.50 4.79
N GLN A 24 1.67 0.55 4.28
CA GLN A 24 0.70 -0.54 4.37
C GLN A 24 1.26 -1.82 3.75
N GLY A 25 1.79 -1.76 2.53
CA GLY A 25 2.37 -2.94 1.90
C GLY A 25 3.59 -3.50 2.63
N LYS A 26 4.38 -2.66 3.33
CA LYS A 26 5.45 -3.16 4.22
C LYS A 26 4.90 -3.88 5.45
N LEU A 27 3.83 -3.37 6.05
CA LEU A 27 3.15 -3.99 7.20
C LEU A 27 2.54 -5.34 6.85
N LEU A 28 1.99 -5.45 5.63
CA LEU A 28 1.30 -6.64 5.16
C LEU A 28 2.24 -7.72 4.58
N ARG A 29 3.52 -7.41 4.33
CA ARG A 29 4.48 -8.39 3.84
C ARG A 29 4.69 -9.51 4.84
N GLY A 30 4.61 -10.75 4.37
CA GLY A 30 4.76 -11.95 5.21
C GLY A 30 3.54 -12.27 6.07
N SER A 31 2.43 -11.55 5.89
CA SER A 31 1.14 -11.89 6.53
C SER A 31 0.39 -13.03 5.83
N GLY A 32 0.84 -13.45 4.64
CA GLY A 32 0.12 -14.37 3.75
C GLY A 32 -0.97 -13.68 2.93
N LEU A 33 -1.15 -12.37 3.07
CA LEU A 33 -2.13 -11.62 2.28
C LEU A 33 -1.80 -11.64 0.78
N ASP A 34 -0.52 -11.56 0.42
CA ASP A 34 -0.04 -11.71 -0.95
C ASP A 34 -0.46 -13.05 -1.55
N ASP A 35 -0.26 -14.13 -0.81
CA ASP A 35 -0.68 -15.47 -1.23
C ASP A 35 -2.20 -15.54 -1.38
N ALA A 36 -2.97 -15.05 -0.39
CA ALA A 36 -4.43 -15.03 -0.46
C ALA A 36 -4.96 -14.26 -1.67
N LEU A 37 -4.42 -13.06 -1.94
CA LEU A 37 -4.84 -12.25 -3.09
C LEU A 37 -4.47 -12.90 -4.43
N MET A 38 -3.37 -13.64 -4.49
CA MET A 38 -2.97 -14.41 -5.68
C MET A 38 -3.84 -15.65 -5.87
N GLU A 39 -4.06 -16.45 -4.83
CA GLU A 39 -4.85 -17.68 -4.85
C GLU A 39 -6.32 -17.43 -5.17
N CYS A 40 -6.88 -16.32 -4.66
CA CYS A 40 -8.23 -15.87 -5.01
C CYS A 40 -8.33 -15.23 -6.40
N GLY A 41 -7.22 -15.10 -7.14
CA GLY A 41 -7.19 -14.52 -8.48
C GLY A 41 -7.44 -13.02 -8.55
N VAL A 42 -7.32 -12.29 -7.41
CA VAL A 42 -7.51 -10.83 -7.35
C VAL A 42 -6.38 -10.13 -8.09
N PHE A 43 -5.14 -10.58 -7.85
CA PHE A 43 -3.96 -10.08 -8.55
C PHE A 43 -3.11 -11.23 -9.10
N GLY A 44 -2.54 -11.02 -10.29
CA GLY A 44 -1.55 -11.94 -10.82
C GLY A 44 -0.20 -11.84 -10.08
N PRO A 45 0.63 -12.90 -10.12
CA PRO A 45 1.93 -12.92 -9.43
C PRO A 45 2.88 -11.78 -9.82
N GLY A 46 2.84 -11.36 -11.09
CA GLY A 46 3.66 -10.23 -11.56
C GLY A 46 3.16 -8.86 -11.10
N VAL A 47 1.97 -8.77 -10.52
CA VAL A 47 1.32 -7.51 -10.12
C VAL A 47 1.38 -7.30 -8.61
N ILE A 48 1.35 -8.36 -7.81
CA ILE A 48 1.25 -8.25 -6.34
C ILE A 48 2.38 -7.41 -5.73
N GLU A 49 3.60 -7.57 -6.24
CA GLU A 49 4.77 -6.82 -5.77
C GLU A 49 4.61 -5.31 -6.04
N THR A 50 3.99 -4.95 -7.16
CA THR A 50 3.72 -3.54 -7.50
C THR A 50 2.60 -2.91 -6.67
N VAL A 51 1.63 -3.72 -6.25
CA VAL A 51 0.53 -3.34 -5.35
C VAL A 51 1.10 -3.07 -3.95
N LEU A 52 1.83 -4.03 -3.39
CA LEU A 52 2.47 -3.90 -2.07
C LEU A 52 3.56 -2.82 -2.04
N ASN A 53 4.22 -2.54 -3.16
CA ASN A 53 5.19 -1.45 -3.24
C ASN A 53 4.56 -0.08 -3.44
N GLY A 54 3.25 0.01 -3.70
CA GLY A 54 2.58 1.27 -4.00
C GLY A 54 3.10 1.94 -5.28
N SER A 55 3.80 1.20 -6.15
CA SER A 55 4.42 1.73 -7.37
C SER A 55 3.39 1.92 -8.48
N HIS A 56 2.34 1.10 -8.51
CA HIS A 56 1.17 1.30 -9.37
C HIS A 56 0.00 1.88 -8.57
N TYR A 57 -0.08 3.21 -8.51
CA TYR A 57 -1.01 3.96 -7.63
C TYR A 57 -2.44 3.41 -7.63
N VAL A 58 -3.08 3.28 -8.80
CA VAL A 58 -4.48 2.85 -8.89
C VAL A 58 -4.65 1.42 -8.38
N ARG A 59 -3.79 0.49 -8.79
CA ARG A 59 -3.87 -0.92 -8.37
C ARG A 59 -3.57 -1.09 -6.89
N ALA A 60 -2.59 -0.34 -6.38
CA ALA A 60 -2.25 -0.33 -4.97
C ALA A 60 -3.40 0.20 -4.12
N LEU A 61 -4.03 1.31 -4.53
CA LEU A 61 -5.19 1.86 -3.84
C LEU A 61 -6.36 0.88 -3.84
N THR A 62 -6.71 0.30 -5.00
CA THR A 62 -7.77 -0.72 -5.10
C THR A 62 -7.48 -1.92 -4.22
N GLY A 63 -6.24 -2.42 -4.23
CA GLY A 63 -5.83 -3.55 -3.38
C GLY A 63 -5.99 -3.24 -1.89
N MET A 64 -5.54 -2.07 -1.43
CA MET A 64 -5.66 -1.69 -0.02
C MET A 64 -7.11 -1.46 0.42
N LEU A 65 -7.97 -0.92 -0.45
CA LEU A 65 -9.40 -0.78 -0.16
C LEU A 65 -10.10 -2.14 -0.06
N MET A 66 -9.71 -3.13 -0.87
CA MET A 66 -10.23 -4.51 -0.75
C MET A 66 -9.82 -5.16 0.58
N VAL A 67 -8.57 -4.94 1.01
CA VAL A 67 -8.06 -5.45 2.29
C VAL A 67 -8.81 -4.82 3.46
N GLU A 68 -9.04 -3.51 3.39
CA GLU A 68 -9.83 -2.79 4.40
C GLU A 68 -11.26 -3.35 4.50
N ASP A 69 -11.93 -3.57 3.36
CA ASP A 69 -13.29 -4.13 3.31
C ASP A 69 -13.32 -5.58 3.83
N LEU A 70 -12.29 -6.38 3.52
CA LEU A 70 -12.13 -7.73 4.07
C LEU A 70 -12.00 -7.72 5.58
N ILE A 71 -11.15 -6.85 6.14
CA ILE A 71 -10.95 -6.76 7.60
C ILE A 71 -12.24 -6.35 8.29
N HIS A 72 -12.94 -5.32 7.78
CA HIS A 72 -14.21 -4.86 8.36
C HIS A 72 -15.33 -5.92 8.32
N LYS A 73 -15.29 -6.85 7.37
CA LYS A 73 -16.28 -7.94 7.26
C LYS A 73 -15.97 -9.14 8.16
N LEU A 74 -14.76 -9.20 8.71
CA LEU A 74 -14.30 -10.28 9.59
C LEU A 74 -14.48 -9.95 11.07
N GLU A 75 -14.71 -8.67 11.41
CA GLU A 75 -15.12 -8.18 12.74
C GLU A 75 -16.64 -8.30 12.94
#